data_AF-A0A1Z8Z8K2-F1
#
_entry.id   AF-A0A1Z8Z8K2-F1
#
_cell.length_a   1.000
_cell.length_b   1.000
_cell.length_c   1.000
_cell.angle_alpha   90.00
_cell.angle_beta   90.00
_cell.angle_gamma   90.00
#
_symmetry.space_group_name_H-M   'P 1'
#
loop_
_entity.id
_entity.type
_entity.pdbx_description
1 polymer ?
#
loop_
_entity_poly.entity_id
_entity_poly.type
_entity_poly.pdbx_seq_one_letter_code
_entity_poly.pdbx_strand_id
1 'polypeptide(L)' 'MAEVVEKTGVTKEKGYLYYLDKQGDVSRSKMARAGKGGGNAEKVATAGVTRESGYLYFIDKNGDVARSPMARGRKK' A
#
# COMPACT_ATOMS: atom_id res chain seq x y z
N MET A 1 12.41 10.30 -6.27
CA MET A 1 11.38 11.03 -5.51
C MET A 1 10.10 10.20 -5.53
N ALA A 2 9.36 10.15 -4.43
CA ALA A 2 8.03 9.53 -4.45
C ALA A 2 6.99 10.56 -4.91
N GLU A 3 6.00 10.11 -5.66
CA GLU A 3 4.90 10.92 -6.18
C GLU A 3 3.59 10.42 -5.56
N VAL A 4 2.76 11.34 -5.05
CA VAL A 4 1.40 11.02 -4.61
C VAL A 4 0.51 10.89 -5.84
N VAL A 5 -0.11 9.73 -6.02
CA VAL A 5 -0.97 9.43 -7.16
C VAL A 5 -2.45 9.52 -6.83
N GLU A 6 -2.82 9.34 -5.56
CA GLU A 6 -4.20 9.48 -5.11
C GLU A 6 -4.23 9.90 -3.64
N LYS A 7 -5.12 10.85 -3.31
CA LYS A 7 -5.27 11.34 -1.94
C LYS A 7 -6.38 10.58 -1.26
N THR A 8 -6.04 9.85 -0.21
CA THR A 8 -7.02 9.06 0.54
C THR A 8 -7.10 9.46 2.01
N GLY A 9 -6.08 10.14 2.57
CA GLY A 9 -6.08 10.61 3.95
C GLY A 9 -6.30 9.51 5.00
N VAL A 10 -5.92 8.26 4.69
CA VAL A 10 -6.17 7.11 5.57
C VAL A 10 -5.34 7.25 6.85
N THR A 11 -6.03 7.22 7.99
CA THR A 11 -5.35 7.21 9.29
C THR A 11 -4.75 5.83 9.56
N LYS A 12 -3.46 5.80 9.90
CA LYS A 12 -2.71 4.57 10.12
C LYS A 12 -2.75 4.17 11.58
N GLU A 13 -3.22 2.96 11.85
CA GLU A 13 -3.26 2.37 13.18
C GLU A 13 -2.02 1.51 13.45
N LYS A 14 -1.54 1.57 14.71
CA LYS A 14 -0.42 0.73 15.14
C LYS A 14 -0.81 -0.74 15.05
N GLY A 15 0.10 -1.58 14.53
CA GLY A 15 -0.14 -3.02 14.41
C GLY A 15 -0.64 -3.47 13.03
N TYR A 16 -0.93 -2.53 12.12
CA TYR A 16 -1.37 -2.83 10.76
C TYR A 16 -0.32 -2.46 9.71
N LEU A 17 -0.30 -3.25 8.63
CA LEU A 17 0.35 -2.91 7.39
C LEU A 17 -0.69 -2.31 6.44
N TYR A 18 -0.36 -1.18 5.81
CA TYR A 18 -1.21 -0.50 4.83
C TYR A 18 -0.58 -0.59 3.46
N TYR A 19 -1.37 -0.95 2.45
CA TYR A 19 -0.91 -1.19 1.09
C TYR A 19 -2.01 -0.94 0.08
N LEU A 20 -1.62 -0.69 -1.17
CA LEU A 20 -2.52 -0.76 -2.31
C LEU A 20 -2.82 -2.23 -2.58
N ASP A 21 -4.08 -2.63 -2.75
CA ASP A 21 -4.46 -4.02 -3.06
C ASP A 21 -4.48 -4.31 -4.58
N LYS A 22 -5.05 -5.46 -4.96
CA LYS A 22 -5.14 -5.89 -6.37
C LYS A 22 -6.23 -5.15 -7.14
N GLN A 23 -7.21 -4.60 -6.44
CA GLN A 23 -8.31 -3.82 -6.99
C GLN A 23 -7.92 -2.35 -7.20
N GLY A 24 -6.77 -1.94 -6.66
CA GLY A 24 -6.30 -0.55 -6.74
C GLY A 24 -6.83 0.31 -5.58
N ASP A 25 -7.27 -0.32 -4.49
CA ASP A 25 -7.80 0.35 -3.31
C ASP A 25 -6.83 0.26 -2.13
N VAL A 26 -7.02 1.12 -1.14
CA VAL A 26 -6.22 1.09 0.09
C VAL A 26 -6.80 0.03 1.01
N SER A 27 -5.98 -0.96 1.32
CA SER A 27 -6.30 -2.03 2.24
C SER A 27 -5.27 -2.09 3.38
N ARG A 28 -5.68 -2.67 4.50
CA ARG A 28 -4.82 -2.97 5.63
C ARG A 28 -4.94 -4.42 6.07
N SER A 29 -3.90 -4.94 6.72
CA SER A 29 -3.96 -6.23 7.41
C SER A 29 -3.11 -6.19 8.67
N LYS A 30 -3.48 -7.02 9.66
CA LYS A 30 -2.70 -7.12 10.91
C LYS A 30 -1.31 -7.65 10.59
N MET A 31 -0.26 -6.98 11.07
CA MET A 31 1.11 -7.39 10.78
C MET A 31 1.41 -8.78 11.37
N ALA A 32 2.07 -9.62 10.57
CA ALA A 32 2.65 -10.86 11.06
C ALA A 32 3.75 -10.58 12.10
N ARG A 33 3.83 -11.40 13.14
CA ARG A 33 4.81 -11.26 14.24
C ARG A 33 5.30 -12.64 14.64
N ALA A 34 6.62 -12.85 14.67
CA ALA A 34 7.33 -14.04 15.19
C ALA A 34 6.46 -15.30 15.38
N GLY A 35 6.25 -16.07 14.31
CA GLY A 35 5.49 -17.33 14.34
C GLY A 35 3.97 -17.19 14.25
N LYS A 36 3.42 -15.97 14.31
CA LYS A 36 2.01 -15.67 14.05
C LYS A 36 1.84 -15.04 12.68
N GLY A 37 0.97 -15.64 11.87
CA GLY A 37 0.56 -15.11 10.57
C GLY A 37 -0.08 -13.72 10.67
N GLY A 38 -0.12 -13.02 9.55
CA GLY A 38 -0.85 -11.75 9.44
C GLY A 38 -2.36 -11.96 9.54
N GLY A 39 -3.08 -10.85 9.69
CA GLY A 39 -4.55 -10.85 9.64
C GLY A 39 -5.07 -10.85 8.20
N ASN A 40 -6.39 -11.02 8.06
CA ASN A 40 -7.08 -10.83 6.78
C ASN A 40 -6.97 -9.38 6.30
N ALA A 41 -7.04 -9.22 4.99
CA ALA A 41 -7.09 -7.90 4.36
C ALA A 41 -8.46 -7.25 4.59
N GLU A 42 -8.46 -5.96 4.92
CA GLU A 42 -9.62 -5.11 5.06
C GLU A 42 -9.42 -3.87 4.19
N LYS A 43 -10.34 -3.62 3.26
CA LYS A 43 -10.37 -2.38 2.48
C LYS A 43 -10.79 -1.23 3.38
N VAL A 44 -10.02 -0.15 3.39
CA VAL A 44 -10.24 1.03 4.25
C VAL A 44 -10.49 2.32 3.49
N ALA A 45 -10.09 2.38 2.21
CA ALA A 45 -10.47 3.48 1.33
C ALA A 45 -10.49 3.02 -0.13
N THR A 46 -11.42 3.58 -0.91
CA THR A 46 -11.40 3.47 -2.37
C THR A 46 -10.36 4.44 -2.91
N ALA A 47 -9.47 3.96 -3.79
CA ALA A 47 -8.48 4.79 -4.46
C ALA A 47 -8.52 4.62 -5.99
N GLY A 48 -8.95 3.47 -6.52
CA GLY A 48 -9.07 3.26 -7.96
C GLY A 48 -7.74 3.37 -8.73
N VAL A 49 -6.61 3.14 -8.08
CA VAL A 49 -5.29 3.35 -8.68
C VAL A 49 -4.89 2.14 -9.52
N THR A 50 -4.60 2.37 -10.81
CA THR A 50 -4.01 1.37 -11.70
C THR A 50 -2.50 1.36 -11.54
N ARG A 51 -1.91 0.17 -11.39
CA ARG A 51 -0.45 0.02 -11.23
C ARG A 51 0.27 0.07 -12.57
N GLU A 52 1.30 0.89 -12.62
CA GLU A 52 2.25 0.93 -13.72
C GLU A 52 3.47 0.05 -13.45
N SER A 53 3.96 -0.60 -14.50
CA SER A 53 5.20 -1.37 -14.43
C SER A 53 6.39 -0.44 -14.13
N GLY A 54 7.34 -0.91 -13.34
CA GLY A 54 8.51 -0.12 -12.94
C GLY A 54 8.33 0.70 -11.67
N TYR A 55 7.14 0.71 -11.05
CA TYR A 55 6.86 1.44 -9.82
C TYR A 55 6.52 0.55 -8.62
N LEU A 56 6.99 0.96 -7.45
CA LEU A 56 6.50 0.47 -6.15
C LEU A 56 5.39 1.40 -5.67
N TYR A 57 4.26 0.82 -5.27
CA TYR A 57 3.12 1.54 -4.70
C TYR A 57 3.04 1.28 -3.19
N PHE A 58 2.77 2.33 -2.42
CA PHE A 58 2.68 2.25 -0.96
C PHE A 58 1.80 3.37 -0.41
N ILE A 59 1.40 3.23 0.87
CA ILE A 59 0.67 4.27 1.59
C ILE A 59 1.68 5.08 2.40
N ASP A 60 1.76 6.38 2.10
CA ASP A 60 2.76 7.27 2.67
C ASP A 60 2.48 7.62 4.15
N LYS A 61 3.11 8.69 4.67
CA LYS A 61 2.91 9.14 6.06
C LYS A 61 1.62 9.92 6.25
N ASN A 62 1.10 10.56 5.20
CA ASN A 62 -0.15 11.31 5.23
C ASN A 62 -1.37 10.41 5.02
N GLY A 63 -1.15 9.14 4.66
CA GLY A 63 -2.22 8.19 4.40
C GLY A 63 -2.69 8.23 2.95
N ASP A 64 -1.84 8.69 2.04
CA ASP A 64 -2.12 8.80 0.60
C ASP A 64 -1.41 7.69 -0.17
N VAL A 65 -1.95 7.36 -1.34
CA VAL A 65 -1.31 6.40 -2.26
C VAL A 65 -0.18 7.13 -2.97
N ALA A 66 1.04 6.63 -2.78
CA ALA A 66 2.22 7.15 -3.44
C ALA A 66 2.95 6.05 -4.21
N ARG A 67 3.70 6.45 -5.23
CA ARG A 67 4.57 5.58 -6.03
C ARG A 67 6.00 6.07 -6.09
N SER A 68 6.94 5.16 -6.32
CA SER A 68 8.33 5.50 -6.62
C SER A 68 8.95 4.50 -7.60
N PRO A 69 9.92 4.92 -8.45
CA PRO A 69 10.62 3.99 -9.34
C PRO A 69 11.29 2.86 -8.54
N MET A 70 11.09 1.62 -8.98
CA MET A 70 11.74 0.45 -8.35
C MET A 70 13.24 0.47 -8.62
N ALA A 71 14.06 0.40 -7.56
CA ALA A 71 15.53 0.42 -7.67
C ALA A 71 16.10 -0.76 -8.50
N ARG A 72 15.40 -1.89 -8.50
CA ARG A 72 15.67 -3.05 -9.36
C ARG A 72 14.31 -3.58 -9.80
N GLY A 73 13.96 -3.42 -11.07
CA GLY A 73 12.74 -3.99 -11.61
C GLY A 73 12.66 -5.48 -11.27
N ARG A 74 11.45 -6.01 -11.05
CA ARG A 74 11.26 -7.44 -10.87
C ARG A 74 11.78 -8.13 -12.13
N LYS A 75 12.92 -8.83 -12.04
CA LYS A 75 13.39 -9.71 -13.12
C LYS A 75 12.24 -10.68 -13.41
N LYS A 76 11.79 -10.71 -14.68
CA LYS A 76 10.82 -11.71 -15.13
C LYS A 76 11.42 -13.10 -14.98
#